data_AF-A0A832U510-F1
#
_entry.id   AF-A0A832U510-F1
#
_cell.length_a   1.000
_cell.length_b   1.000
_cell.length_c   1.000
_cell.angle_alpha   90.00
_cell.angle_beta   90.00
_cell.angle_gamma   90.00
#
_symmetry.space_group_name_H-M   'P 1'
#
loop_
_entity.id
_entity.type
_entity.pdbx_description
1 polymer ?
#
loop_
_entity_poly.entity_id
_entity_poly.type
_entity_poly.pdbx_seq_one_letter_code
_entity_poly.pdbx_strand_id
1 'polypeptide(L)'
;MDLKDLRELTAPCGLDCFNCPFYLANDNEEIRKQIQSTISETGYNLSDQEAVCKGCRRENGMIPIRRTNGLELCKVYKCISSKDIESCADCSDFPCDNLQPWADLASMVPHNIKVYNLALIRKMGWEKWAQEKAKSVREAYFTHKFDI
;
A
#
# COMPACT_ATOMS: atom_id res chain seq x y z
N MET A 1 6.61 -15.38 -7.09
CA MET A 1 5.59 -15.32 -6.01
C MET A 1 4.42 -16.16 -6.45
N ASP A 2 3.93 -17.01 -5.56
CA ASP A 2 2.71 -17.75 -5.80
C ASP A 2 1.46 -16.91 -5.45
N LEU A 3 0.28 -17.49 -5.64
CA LEU A 3 -1.00 -16.82 -5.32
C LEU A 3 -1.17 -16.55 -3.81
N LYS A 4 -0.62 -17.42 -2.95
CA LYS A 4 -0.72 -17.26 -1.50
C LYS A 4 0.08 -16.04 -1.05
N ASP A 5 1.30 -15.88 -1.55
CA ASP A 5 2.13 -14.71 -1.30
C ASP A 5 1.47 -13.43 -1.80
N LEU A 6 0.91 -13.45 -3.02
CA LEU A 6 0.20 -12.30 -3.58
C LEU A 6 -0.99 -11.89 -2.72
N ARG A 7 -1.75 -12.85 -2.19
CA ARG A 7 -2.86 -12.58 -1.28
C ARG A 7 -2.40 -11.91 0.02
N GLU A 8 -1.37 -12.48 0.65
CA GLU A 8 -0.79 -11.95 1.90
C GLU A 8 -0.20 -10.54 1.72
N LEU A 9 0.34 -10.26 0.53
CA LEU A 9 0.92 -8.97 0.18
C LEU A 9 -0.08 -8.02 -0.48
N THR A 10 -1.36 -8.40 -0.55
CA THR A 10 -2.45 -7.49 -0.91
C THR A 10 -3.00 -6.87 0.38
N ALA A 11 -2.70 -5.59 0.60
CA ALA A 11 -3.17 -4.87 1.77
C ALA A 11 -4.72 -4.79 1.76
N PRO A 12 -5.38 -4.78 2.93
CA PRO A 12 -6.83 -4.68 3.01
C PRO A 12 -7.42 -3.42 2.33
N CYS A 13 -6.61 -2.37 2.16
CA CYS A 13 -7.00 -1.14 1.47
C CYS A 13 -6.80 -1.18 -0.06
N GLY A 14 -6.35 -2.30 -0.64
CA GLY A 14 -6.09 -2.44 -2.08
C GLY A 14 -4.69 -2.01 -2.54
N LEU A 15 -3.77 -1.77 -1.61
CA LEU A 15 -2.35 -1.60 -1.97
C LEU A 15 -1.70 -2.96 -2.20
N ASP A 16 -1.02 -3.11 -3.33
CA ASP A 16 -0.16 -4.23 -3.69
C ASP A 16 1.24 -4.05 -3.09
N CYS A 17 1.42 -4.56 -1.87
CA CYS A 17 2.69 -4.45 -1.15
C CYS A 17 3.83 -5.13 -1.91
N PHE A 18 3.53 -6.14 -2.72
CA PHE A 18 4.54 -6.84 -3.53
C PHE A 18 5.20 -6.00 -4.63
N ASN A 19 4.59 -4.87 -5.00
CA ASN A 19 5.18 -3.87 -5.90
C ASN A 19 5.61 -2.59 -5.14
N CYS A 20 5.54 -2.60 -3.80
CA CYS A 20 5.86 -1.44 -2.99
C CYS A 20 7.37 -1.31 -2.81
N PRO A 21 7.98 -0.13 -3.03
CA PRO A 21 9.40 0.08 -2.80
C PRO A 21 9.84 -0.34 -1.39
N PHE A 22 9.04 -0.07 -0.35
CA PHE A 22 9.35 -0.47 1.03
C PHE A 22 9.47 -1.97 1.23
N TYR A 23 8.70 -2.77 0.50
CA TYR A 23 8.79 -4.23 0.56
C TYR A 23 10.01 -4.72 -0.23
N LEU A 24 10.22 -4.16 -1.42
CA LEU A 24 11.35 -4.51 -2.29
C LEU A 24 12.72 -4.13 -1.70
N ALA A 25 12.76 -3.09 -0.84
CA ALA A 25 13.96 -2.66 -0.13
C ALA A 25 14.54 -3.72 0.82
N ASN A 26 13.75 -4.74 1.20
CA ASN A 26 14.22 -5.84 2.05
C ASN A 26 15.46 -6.50 1.44
N ASP A 27 15.48 -6.67 0.12
CA ASP A 27 16.53 -7.37 -0.62
C ASP A 27 17.32 -6.42 -1.55
N ASN A 28 17.15 -5.11 -1.41
CA ASN A 28 17.78 -4.12 -2.27
C ASN A 28 18.21 -2.86 -1.49
N GLU A 29 19.52 -2.73 -1.29
CA GLU A 29 20.14 -1.61 -0.56
C GLU A 29 19.97 -0.26 -1.28
N GLU A 30 19.98 -0.25 -2.62
CA GLU A 30 19.82 0.98 -3.40
C GLU A 30 18.40 1.55 -3.23
N ILE A 31 17.38 0.70 -3.34
CA ILE A 31 15.98 1.08 -3.07
C ILE A 31 15.84 1.59 -1.63
N ARG A 32 16.53 0.95 -0.68
CA ARG A 32 16.50 1.35 0.72
C ARG A 32 17.05 2.77 0.93
N LYS A 33 18.21 3.07 0.34
CA LYS A 33 18.80 4.42 0.37
C LYS A 33 17.89 5.48 -0.27
N GLN A 34 17.27 5.14 -1.41
CA GLN A 34 16.31 6.04 -2.07
C GLN A 34 15.11 6.34 -1.16
N ILE A 35 14.52 5.31 -0.54
CA ILE A 35 13.40 5.47 0.39
C ILE A 35 13.77 6.38 1.56
N GLN A 36 14.96 6.18 2.15
CA GLN A 36 15.43 6.99 3.27
C GLN A 36 15.60 8.47 2.88
N SER A 37 16.11 8.72 1.67
CA SER A 37 16.19 10.07 1.14
C SER A 37 14.80 10.68 0.97
N THR A 38 13.90 10.03 0.21
CA THR A 38 12.56 10.56 -0.07
C THR A 38 11.72 10.72 1.20
N ILE A 39 11.82 9.80 2.16
CA ILE A 39 10.99 9.87 3.36
C ILE A 39 11.42 11.03 4.28
N SER A 40 12.71 11.36 4.31
CA SER A 40 13.22 12.49 5.09
C SER A 40 12.63 13.83 4.65
N GLU A 41 12.29 13.98 3.36
CA GLU A 41 11.63 15.16 2.80
C GLU A 41 10.19 15.33 3.34
N THR A 42 9.59 14.27 3.87
CA THR A 42 8.23 14.27 4.44
C THR A 42 8.21 14.58 5.94
N GLY A 43 9.37 14.78 6.57
CA GLY A 43 9.51 14.97 8.02
C GLY A 43 9.52 13.67 8.84
N TYR A 44 9.44 12.51 8.18
CA TYR A 44 9.60 11.20 8.81
C TYR A 44 11.02 10.67 8.62
N ASN A 45 11.49 9.83 9.55
CA ASN A 45 12.83 9.24 9.47
C ASN A 45 12.76 7.71 9.57
N LEU A 46 13.71 7.06 8.89
CA LEU A 46 13.93 5.61 8.92
C LEU A 46 15.44 5.33 8.88
N SER A 47 15.96 4.65 9.90
CA SER A 47 17.30 4.07 9.81
C SER A 47 17.33 2.89 8.82
N ASP A 48 18.54 2.46 8.46
CA ASP A 48 18.73 1.37 7.50
C ASP A 48 18.08 0.06 7.99
N GLN A 49 18.19 -0.21 9.29
CA GLN A 49 17.58 -1.36 9.95
C GLN A 49 16.06 -1.26 10.07
N GLU A 50 15.51 -0.06 10.00
CA GLU A 50 14.06 0.18 10.10
C GLU A 50 13.37 0.14 8.74
N ALA A 51 14.08 0.41 7.65
CA ALA A 51 13.60 0.46 6.28
C ALA A 51 13.36 -0.94 5.64
N VAL A 52 12.87 -1.89 6.45
CA VAL A 52 12.49 -3.26 6.09
C VAL A 52 11.00 -3.46 6.38
N CYS A 53 10.23 -3.96 5.42
CA CYS A 53 8.78 -4.08 5.51
C CYS A 53 8.29 -5.48 5.12
N LYS A 54 7.48 -6.11 5.96
CA LYS A 54 6.93 -7.46 5.69
C LYS A 54 5.59 -7.45 4.95
N GLY A 55 5.07 -6.28 4.60
CA GLY A 55 3.75 -6.08 4.01
C GLY A 55 2.67 -5.81 5.06
N CYS A 56 1.63 -5.06 4.67
CA CYS A 56 0.66 -4.46 5.60
C CYS A 56 0.00 -5.47 6.55
N ARG A 57 -0.34 -6.68 6.07
CA ARG A 57 -0.96 -7.74 6.89
C ARG A 57 -0.01 -8.26 7.95
N ARG A 58 1.22 -8.61 7.56
CA ARG A 58 2.26 -9.14 8.46
C ARG A 58 2.77 -8.10 9.47
N GLU A 59 2.64 -6.82 9.12
CA GLU A 59 2.98 -5.69 10.00
C GLU A 59 1.80 -5.27 10.90
N ASN A 60 0.64 -5.95 10.83
CA ASN A 60 -0.57 -5.59 11.57
C ASN A 60 -0.96 -4.10 11.41
N GLY A 61 -0.80 -3.55 10.20
CA GLY A 61 -1.06 -2.12 9.93
C GLY A 61 -0.01 -1.14 10.49
N MET A 62 1.03 -1.62 11.18
CA MET A 62 2.15 -0.85 11.76
C MET A 62 3.41 -0.95 10.88
N ILE A 63 3.28 -0.55 9.61
CA ILE A 63 4.39 -0.49 8.65
C ILE A 63 5.53 0.43 9.14
N PRO A 64 6.75 0.36 8.57
CA PRO A 64 7.95 1.05 9.09
C PRO A 64 7.72 2.50 9.51
N ILE A 65 7.21 3.32 8.60
CA ILE A 65 6.94 4.74 8.85
C ILE A 65 6.09 4.93 10.11
N ARG A 66 5.07 4.09 10.33
CA ARG A 66 4.18 4.22 11.48
C ARG A 66 4.86 3.85 12.79
N ARG A 67 5.49 2.68 12.84
CA ARG A 67 6.09 2.13 14.07
C ARG A 67 7.30 2.91 14.56
N THR A 68 8.04 3.59 13.68
CA THR A 68 9.25 4.34 14.06
C THR A 68 9.01 5.83 14.29
N ASN A 69 7.89 6.38 13.83
CA ASN A 69 7.58 7.81 13.94
C ASN A 69 6.40 8.09 14.90
N GLY A 70 6.13 7.18 15.84
CA GLY A 70 5.10 7.37 16.88
C GLY A 70 3.68 7.54 16.32
N LEU A 71 3.39 6.99 15.14
CA LEU A 71 2.06 7.07 14.54
C LEU A 71 1.18 5.94 15.06
N GLU A 72 -0.09 6.26 15.25
CA GLU A 72 -1.13 5.30 15.59
C GLU A 72 -1.31 4.20 14.53
N LEU A 73 -2.01 3.13 14.91
CA LEU A 73 -2.43 2.08 13.98
C LEU A 73 -3.16 2.67 12.77
N CYS A 74 -2.87 2.13 11.58
CA CYS A 74 -3.54 2.52 10.35
C CYS A 74 -5.07 2.42 10.50
N LYS A 75 -5.76 3.54 10.28
CA LYS A 75 -7.22 3.66 10.45
C LYS A 75 -7.99 2.63 9.61
N VAL A 76 -7.57 2.39 8.37
CA VAL A 76 -8.19 1.39 7.49
C VAL A 76 -7.98 -0.02 8.01
N TYR A 77 -6.76 -0.34 8.49
CA TYR A 77 -6.46 -1.65 9.05
C TYR A 77 -7.31 -1.90 10.31
N LYS A 78 -7.34 -0.94 11.24
CA LYS A 78 -8.18 -0.97 12.44
C LYS A 78 -9.66 -1.20 12.09
N CYS A 79 -10.18 -0.49 11.09
CA CYS A 79 -11.57 -0.62 10.64
C CYS A 79 -11.86 -2.03 10.11
N ILE A 80 -11.01 -2.56 9.23
CA ILE A 80 -11.22 -3.87 8.62
C ILE A 80 -11.14 -4.98 9.67
N SER A 81 -10.15 -4.93 10.57
CA SER A 81 -10.06 -5.86 11.70
C SER A 81 -11.28 -5.83 12.61
N SER A 82 -11.89 -4.65 12.82
CA SER A 82 -13.11 -4.54 13.65
C SER A 82 -14.37 -5.08 12.98
N LYS A 83 -14.38 -5.20 11.65
CA LYS A 83 -15.52 -5.71 10.86
C LYS A 83 -15.40 -7.18 10.51
N ASP A 84 -14.28 -7.83 10.85
CA ASP A 84 -13.99 -9.22 10.51
C ASP A 84 -14.14 -9.54 9.01
N ILE A 85 -13.63 -8.63 8.17
CA ILE A 85 -13.58 -8.82 6.71
C ILE A 85 -12.13 -8.80 6.23
N GLU A 86 -11.87 -9.41 5.07
CA GLU A 86 -10.50 -9.54 4.56
C GLU A 86 -10.02 -8.30 3.81
N SER A 87 -10.93 -7.58 3.18
CA SER A 87 -10.60 -6.47 2.29
C SER A 87 -11.70 -5.41 2.30
N CYS A 88 -11.32 -4.16 2.04
CA CYS A 88 -12.29 -3.10 1.74
C CYS A 88 -13.10 -3.44 0.48
N ALA A 89 -12.61 -4.31 -0.40
CA ALA A 89 -13.36 -4.77 -1.55
C ALA A 89 -14.62 -5.56 -1.13
N ASP A 90 -14.59 -6.22 0.02
CA ASP A 90 -15.72 -7.01 0.55
C ASP A 90 -16.67 -6.16 1.43
N CYS A 91 -16.29 -4.92 1.75
CA CYS A 91 -17.04 -4.04 2.63
C CYS A 91 -18.29 -3.45 1.96
N SER A 92 -19.49 -3.67 2.51
CA SER A 92 -20.74 -3.06 2.01
C SER A 92 -20.65 -1.54 1.83
N ASP A 93 -19.90 -0.88 2.72
CA ASP A 93 -19.79 0.58 2.75
C ASP A 93 -18.72 1.14 1.80
N PHE A 94 -18.04 0.30 1.01
CA PHE A 94 -17.03 0.81 0.06
C PHE A 94 -17.71 1.47 -1.17
N PRO A 95 -17.28 2.68 -1.57
CA PRO A 95 -16.21 3.50 -0.97
C PRO A 95 -16.66 4.31 0.27
N CYS A 96 -15.75 4.55 1.22
CA CYS A 96 -16.02 5.31 2.45
C CYS A 96 -14.89 6.29 2.82
N ASP A 97 -15.12 7.14 3.83
CA ASP A 97 -14.20 8.22 4.26
C ASP A 97 -12.80 7.73 4.67
N ASN A 98 -12.68 6.49 5.17
CA ASN A 98 -11.37 5.89 5.47
C ASN A 98 -10.49 5.73 4.22
N LEU A 99 -11.10 5.72 3.03
CA LEU A 99 -10.44 5.53 1.75
C LEU A 99 -10.45 6.81 0.90
N GLN A 100 -10.91 7.92 1.43
CA GLN A 100 -10.85 9.20 0.73
C GLN A 100 -9.41 9.48 0.27
N PRO A 101 -9.20 9.89 -0.99
CA PRO A 101 -7.91 10.33 -1.48
C PRO A 101 -7.56 11.70 -0.89
N TRP A 102 -6.29 11.93 -0.62
CA TRP A 102 -5.77 13.21 -0.13
C TRP A 102 -4.70 13.73 -1.08
N ALA A 103 -4.60 15.06 -1.17
CA ALA A 103 -3.53 15.73 -1.92
C ALA A 103 -2.19 15.64 -1.19
N ASP A 104 -2.23 15.53 0.14
CA ASP A 104 -1.04 15.40 0.99
C ASP A 104 -0.21 14.18 0.56
N LEU A 105 1.07 14.43 0.26
CA LEU A 105 2.06 13.46 -0.22
C LEU A 105 1.64 12.66 -1.48
N ALA A 106 0.61 13.08 -2.23
CA ALA A 106 0.03 12.29 -3.33
C ALA A 106 1.03 11.92 -4.45
N SER A 107 2.08 12.72 -4.64
CA SER A 107 3.16 12.44 -5.59
C SER A 107 4.15 11.37 -5.12
N MET A 108 4.19 11.07 -3.82
CA MET A 108 5.18 10.17 -3.21
C MET A 108 4.55 8.87 -2.71
N VAL A 109 3.35 8.93 -2.13
CA VAL A 109 2.69 7.75 -1.56
C VAL A 109 1.54 7.27 -2.44
N PRO A 110 1.34 5.95 -2.56
CA PRO A 110 0.31 5.35 -3.43
C PRO A 110 -1.12 5.49 -2.85
N HIS A 111 -1.41 6.50 -2.01
CA HIS A 111 -2.70 6.62 -1.35
C HIS A 111 -3.88 6.74 -2.31
N ASN A 112 -3.67 7.25 -3.53
CA ASN A 112 -4.75 7.46 -4.49
C ASN A 112 -5.00 6.25 -5.41
N ILE A 113 -4.05 5.30 -5.53
CA ILE A 113 -4.30 4.05 -6.29
C ILE A 113 -5.16 3.05 -5.52
N LYS A 114 -5.23 3.17 -4.19
CA LYS A 114 -5.91 2.22 -3.29
C LYS A 114 -7.37 1.99 -3.70
N VAL A 115 -8.12 3.07 -3.96
CA VAL A 115 -9.55 3.01 -4.30
C VAL A 115 -9.75 2.39 -5.68
N TYR A 116 -8.90 2.75 -6.65
CA TYR A 116 -8.98 2.20 -7.99
C TYR A 116 -8.67 0.70 -8.01
N ASN A 117 -7.65 0.27 -7.26
CA ASN A 117 -7.35 -1.14 -7.07
C ASN A 117 -8.51 -1.90 -6.42
N LEU A 118 -9.14 -1.36 -5.38
CA LEU A 118 -10.32 -1.98 -4.75
C LEU A 118 -11.49 -2.15 -5.74
N ALA A 119 -11.74 -1.15 -6.60
CA ALA A 119 -12.74 -1.23 -7.64
C ALA A 119 -12.41 -2.33 -8.68
N LEU A 120 -11.14 -2.47 -9.06
CA LEU A 120 -10.69 -3.55 -9.94
C LEU A 120 -10.85 -4.92 -9.26
N ILE A 121 -10.45 -5.05 -8.00
CA ILE A 121 -10.60 -6.29 -7.22
C ILE A 121 -12.08 -6.71 -7.17
N ARG A 122 -13.02 -5.78 -6.94
CA ARG A 122 -14.47 -6.05 -7.02
C ARG A 122 -14.91 -6.52 -8.40
N LYS A 123 -14.37 -5.91 -9.46
CA LYS A 123 -14.77 -6.17 -10.85
C LYS A 123 -14.25 -7.51 -11.36
N MET A 124 -13.05 -7.92 -10.97
CA MET A 124 -12.33 -9.02 -11.64
C MET A 124 -11.76 -10.07 -10.69
N GLY A 125 -11.94 -9.92 -9.38
CA GLY A 125 -11.33 -10.75 -8.36
C GLY A 125 -9.88 -10.33 -8.06
N TRP A 126 -9.45 -10.63 -6.84
CA TRP A 126 -8.11 -10.24 -6.37
C TRP A 126 -6.99 -10.99 -7.12
N GLU A 127 -7.19 -12.25 -7.48
CA GLU A 127 -6.18 -13.08 -8.17
C GLU A 127 -5.80 -12.46 -9.52
N LYS A 128 -6.82 -12.21 -10.35
CA LYS A 128 -6.65 -11.63 -11.67
C LYS A 128 -6.10 -10.20 -11.58
N TRP A 129 -6.58 -9.41 -10.62
CA TRP A 129 -6.03 -8.08 -10.38
C TRP A 129 -4.54 -8.13 -10.02
N ALA A 130 -4.14 -9.02 -9.11
CA ALA A 130 -2.76 -9.11 -8.63
C ALA A 130 -1.80 -9.54 -9.76
N GLN A 131 -2.22 -10.49 -10.60
CA GLN A 131 -1.41 -11.02 -11.69
C GLN A 131 -1.35 -10.10 -12.92
N GLU A 132 -2.44 -9.43 -13.27
CA GLU A 132 -2.56 -8.74 -14.57
C GLU A 132 -2.56 -7.20 -14.46
N LYS A 133 -3.04 -6.64 -13.34
CA LYS A 133 -3.35 -5.20 -13.24
C LYS A 133 -2.53 -4.44 -12.21
N ALA A 134 -2.23 -5.02 -11.06
CA ALA A 134 -1.62 -4.30 -9.93
C ALA A 134 -0.36 -3.50 -10.33
N LYS A 135 0.58 -4.16 -11.03
CA LYS A 135 1.82 -3.52 -11.51
C LYS A 135 1.55 -2.40 -12.52
N SER A 136 0.78 -2.68 -13.57
CA SER A 136 0.49 -1.68 -14.63
C SER A 136 -0.28 -0.47 -14.09
N VAL A 137 -1.15 -0.66 -13.10
CA VAL A 137 -1.85 0.44 -12.42
C VAL A 137 -0.87 1.33 -11.65
N ARG A 138 0.07 0.75 -10.90
CA ARG A 138 1.10 1.54 -10.20
C ARG A 138 1.99 2.29 -11.19
N GLU A 139 2.46 1.63 -12.23
CA GLU A 139 3.31 2.24 -13.25
C GLU A 139 2.58 3.43 -13.88
N ALA A 140 1.35 3.23 -14.35
CA ALA A 140 0.56 4.32 -14.92
C ALA A 140 0.36 5.49 -13.95
N TYR A 141 0.11 5.23 -12.67
CA TYR A 141 -0.06 6.28 -11.66
C TYR A 141 1.18 7.17 -11.48
N PHE A 142 2.37 6.59 -11.46
CA PHE A 142 3.60 7.33 -11.18
C PHE A 142 4.33 7.84 -12.43
N THR A 143 4.09 7.27 -13.60
CA THR A 143 4.91 7.59 -14.80
C THR A 143 4.11 8.14 -15.98
N HIS A 144 2.80 7.87 -16.08
CA HIS A 144 2.01 8.34 -17.21
C HIS A 144 1.43 9.73 -16.94
N LYS A 145 1.24 10.49 -18.02
CA LYS A 145 0.48 11.74 -17.99
C LYS A 145 -0.95 11.44 -18.38
N PHE A 146 -1.89 11.98 -17.60
CA PHE A 146 -3.29 11.95 -17.97
C PHE A 146 -3.54 12.94 -19.12
N ASP A 147 -4.31 12.52 -20.11
CA ASP A 147 -4.70 13.35 -21.25
C ASP A 147 -5.95 14.16 -20.86
N ILE A 148 -5.78 15.48 -20.69
CA ILE A 148 -6.81 16.41 -20.19
C ILE A 148 -7.57 17.10 -21.31
#